data_AF-A0A5D6YCR9-F1
#
_entry.id   AF-A0A5D6YCR9-F1
#
_cell.length_a   1.000
_cell.length_b   1.000
_cell.length_c   1.000
_cell.angle_alpha   90.00
_cell.angle_beta   90.00
_cell.angle_gamma   90.00
#
_symmetry.space_group_name_H-M   'P 1'
#
loop_
_entity.id
_entity.type
_entity.pdbx_description
1 polymer ?
#
loop_
_entity_poly.entity_id
_entity_poly.type
_entity_poly.pdbx_seq_one_letter_code
_entity_poly.pdbx_strand_id
1 'polypeptide(L)'
;MVDLLGQAVKLGHLDVVRWLHECIIQRSQVPRSKRSPILLSAILNGHIDVARFLVDNDYQLVEGINVSYSQRCIDLKMLTWLQSRGLTDGSTGWTDKAAEAGRLDVLQWLDANMPDDRGTTRAMDEAACNGHFEVVKWLHANRQEGCTSRAIDKAALGGHLDVVKWLHENRQEGCTTGAMDNAAANNHLDVVKWLHENRQEGCTTSAMDGAATYDHLDVVQWLHKNRQEGCTTDAMDGAAANGYLRVVKWLHENRSEGCTTRAQDETQSMEVLRWLRDHRSEGCTNGLMVDAVRRGDFEKLLYSVEKKIGQGYLGRVIETTVRNFQFEVFQWLRVNFPEHNYEATARFIVEFHMPRGTRLWDLFFEDEAARKQEAKSTKTTE
;
A
#
# COMPACT_ATOMS: atom_id res chain seq x y z
N MET A 1 -34.13 11.13 -5.06
CA MET A 1 -34.35 11.32 -3.60
C MET A 1 -34.07 10.05 -2.82
N VAL A 2 -34.58 8.88 -3.23
CA VAL A 2 -34.24 7.59 -2.59
C VAL A 2 -32.73 7.30 -2.64
N ASP A 3 -32.07 7.53 -3.77
CA ASP A 3 -30.61 7.36 -3.88
C ASP A 3 -29.82 8.35 -3.01
N LEU A 4 -30.31 9.59 -2.88
CA LEU A 4 -29.72 10.61 -2.00
C LEU A 4 -29.87 10.21 -0.52
N LEU A 5 -31.01 9.62 -0.14
CA LEU A 5 -31.21 9.08 1.20
C LEU A 5 -30.22 7.95 1.48
N GLY A 6 -30.06 7.01 0.54
CA GLY A 6 -29.08 5.92 0.67
C GLY A 6 -27.65 6.43 0.83
N GLN A 7 -27.26 7.46 0.08
CA GLN A 7 -25.94 8.08 0.21
C GLN A 7 -25.76 8.82 1.54
N ALA A 8 -26.77 9.59 1.97
CA ALA A 8 -26.74 10.29 3.27
C ALA A 8 -26.64 9.31 4.44
N VAL A 9 -27.33 8.17 4.36
CA VAL A 9 -27.25 7.07 5.34
C VAL A 9 -25.85 6.45 5.34
N LYS A 10 -25.28 6.15 4.18
CA LYS A 10 -23.92 5.59 4.06
C LYS A 10 -22.86 6.51 4.68
N LEU A 11 -23.03 7.82 4.52
CA LEU A 11 -22.13 8.84 5.06
C LEU A 11 -22.41 9.23 6.52
N GLY A 12 -23.50 8.75 7.13
CA GLY A 12 -23.82 9.01 8.53
C GLY A 12 -24.43 10.38 8.83
N HIS A 13 -24.95 11.09 7.83
CA HIS A 13 -25.47 12.45 7.99
C HIS A 13 -26.91 12.45 8.53
N LEU A 14 -27.08 12.25 9.84
CA LEU A 14 -28.40 12.12 10.49
C LEU A 14 -29.37 13.25 10.16
N ASP A 15 -28.94 14.51 10.18
CA ASP A 15 -29.82 15.66 9.91
C ASP A 15 -30.33 15.68 8.47
N VAL A 16 -29.46 15.31 7.52
CA VAL A 16 -29.82 15.17 6.11
C VAL A 16 -30.76 13.97 5.93
N VAL A 17 -30.52 12.87 6.64
CA VAL A 17 -31.39 11.69 6.64
C VAL A 17 -32.78 12.04 7.17
N ARG A 18 -32.88 12.78 8.28
CA ARG A 18 -34.15 13.28 8.85
C ARG A 18 -34.91 14.14 7.85
N TRP A 19 -34.24 15.15 7.31
CA TRP A 19 -34.84 16.07 6.35
C TRP A 19 -35.30 15.37 5.07
N LEU A 20 -34.49 14.45 4.52
CA LEU A 20 -34.85 13.68 3.33
C LEU A 20 -36.03 12.73 3.61
N HIS A 21 -36.07 12.11 4.79
CA HIS A 21 -37.17 11.25 5.21
C HIS A 21 -38.50 12.02 5.29
N GLU A 22 -38.51 13.19 5.93
CA GLU A 22 -39.68 14.08 6.00
C GLU A 22 -40.15 14.50 4.60
N CYS A 23 -39.22 14.90 3.72
CA CYS A 23 -39.52 15.28 2.34
C CYS A 23 -40.16 14.13 1.54
N ILE A 24 -39.73 12.88 1.78
CA ILE A 24 -40.28 11.69 1.11
C ILE A 24 -41.71 11.41 1.59
N ILE A 25 -41.98 11.51 2.90
CA ILE A 25 -43.32 11.34 3.48
C ILE A 25 -44.29 12.39 2.92
N GLN A 26 -43.91 13.67 2.92
CA GLN A 26 -44.78 14.77 2.49
C GLN A 26 -45.19 14.67 1.01
N ARG A 27 -44.41 13.99 0.17
CA ARG A 27 -44.66 13.88 -1.27
C ARG A 27 -45.49 12.66 -1.68
N SER A 28 -46.04 11.89 -0.72
CA SER A 28 -46.84 10.67 -0.95
C SER A 28 -46.17 9.63 -1.86
N GLN A 29 -44.85 9.71 -2.06
CA GLN A 29 -44.05 8.68 -2.68
C GLN A 29 -43.63 7.71 -1.57
N VAL A 30 -44.58 6.92 -1.07
CA VAL A 30 -44.24 5.80 -0.19
C VAL A 30 -43.25 4.92 -0.97
N PRO A 31 -42.03 4.66 -0.48
CA PRO A 31 -41.18 3.66 -1.10
C PRO A 31 -41.95 2.33 -1.07
N ARG A 32 -42.27 1.78 -2.25
CA ARG A 32 -42.70 0.38 -2.35
C ARG A 32 -41.53 -0.46 -1.86
N SER A 33 -41.59 -0.81 -0.56
CA SER A 33 -40.61 -1.51 0.27
C SER A 33 -39.95 -0.64 1.35
N LYS A 34 -40.46 -0.70 2.60
CA LYS A 34 -39.74 -0.33 3.83
C LYS A 34 -38.62 -1.33 4.19
N ARG A 35 -38.45 -2.41 3.41
CA ARG A 35 -37.32 -3.34 3.45
C ARG A 35 -36.24 -2.80 2.50
N SER A 36 -35.26 -2.08 3.04
CA SER A 36 -34.28 -1.36 2.21
C SER A 36 -32.86 -1.61 2.72
N PRO A 37 -31.88 -1.83 1.82
CA PRO A 37 -30.47 -2.02 2.20
C PRO A 37 -29.85 -0.79 2.88
N ILE A 38 -30.57 0.32 3.03
CA ILE A 38 -30.09 1.50 3.75
C ILE A 38 -29.89 1.24 5.24
N LEU A 39 -30.75 0.45 5.90
CA LEU A 39 -30.54 0.13 7.32
C LEU A 39 -29.29 -0.72 7.50
N LEU A 40 -29.09 -1.70 6.62
CA LEU A 40 -27.85 -2.47 6.58
C LEU A 40 -26.66 -1.54 6.32
N SER A 41 -26.75 -0.60 5.39
CA SER A 41 -25.69 0.38 5.12
C SER A 41 -25.34 1.21 6.36
N ALA A 42 -26.33 1.68 7.13
CA ALA A 42 -26.09 2.39 8.38
C ALA A 42 -25.30 1.52 9.37
N ILE A 43 -25.71 0.25 9.52
CA ILE A 43 -25.07 -0.73 10.42
C ILE A 43 -23.63 -1.04 9.98
N LEU A 44 -23.43 -1.33 8.69
CA LEU A 44 -22.11 -1.69 8.13
C LEU A 44 -21.09 -0.55 8.13
N ASN A 45 -21.55 0.69 8.25
CA ASN A 45 -20.69 1.87 8.38
C ASN A 45 -20.64 2.40 9.83
N GLY A 46 -21.27 1.72 10.79
CA GLY A 46 -21.18 2.05 12.22
C GLY A 46 -22.02 3.25 12.65
N HIS A 47 -22.98 3.70 11.85
CA HIS A 47 -23.79 4.89 12.13
C HIS A 47 -24.99 4.58 13.02
N ILE A 48 -24.75 4.38 14.32
CA ILE A 48 -25.79 3.92 15.27
C ILE A 48 -26.99 4.86 15.37
N ASP A 49 -26.79 6.18 15.38
CA ASP A 49 -27.90 7.13 15.53
C ASP A 49 -28.77 7.16 14.26
N VAL A 50 -28.15 6.98 13.09
CA VAL A 50 -28.87 6.79 11.83
C VAL A 50 -29.62 5.46 11.83
N ALA A 51 -29.00 4.37 12.28
CA ALA A 51 -29.64 3.07 12.37
C ALA A 51 -30.85 3.09 13.33
N ARG A 52 -30.73 3.74 14.49
CA ARG A 52 -31.84 3.96 15.44
C ARG A 52 -32.96 4.75 14.81
N PHE A 53 -32.66 5.91 14.23
CA PHE A 53 -33.65 6.75 13.54
C PHE A 53 -34.38 5.97 12.44
N LEU A 54 -33.66 5.20 11.63
CA LEU A 54 -34.26 4.38 10.59
C LEU A 54 -35.23 3.36 11.19
N VAL A 55 -34.85 2.63 12.25
CA VAL A 55 -35.81 1.67 12.82
C VAL A 55 -36.99 2.34 13.51
N ASP A 56 -36.80 3.49 14.16
CA ASP A 56 -37.89 4.27 14.77
C ASP A 56 -38.91 4.77 13.73
N ASN A 57 -38.53 4.79 12.45
CA ASN A 57 -39.38 5.12 11.31
C ASN A 57 -39.77 3.89 10.46
N ASP A 58 -39.88 2.72 11.09
CA ASP A 58 -40.30 1.43 10.50
C ASP A 58 -39.42 0.87 9.38
N TYR A 59 -38.17 1.31 9.24
CA TYR A 59 -37.26 0.65 8.31
C TYR A 59 -36.83 -0.70 8.89
N GLN A 60 -37.00 -1.76 8.10
CA GLN A 60 -36.73 -3.13 8.53
C GLN A 60 -35.55 -3.72 7.74
N LEU A 61 -34.75 -4.55 8.41
CA LEU A 61 -33.81 -5.43 7.73
C LEU A 61 -34.60 -6.46 6.90
N VAL A 62 -34.05 -6.83 5.75
CA VAL A 62 -34.56 -7.98 4.99
C VAL A 62 -34.28 -9.23 5.81
N GLU A 63 -35.25 -10.14 5.85
CA GLU A 63 -35.16 -11.43 6.52
C GLU A 63 -33.98 -12.24 5.96
N GLY A 64 -33.17 -12.84 6.84
CA GLY A 64 -31.96 -13.59 6.46
C GLY A 64 -30.73 -12.76 6.12
N ILE A 65 -30.73 -11.43 6.34
CA ILE A 65 -29.52 -10.60 6.19
C ILE A 65 -28.50 -10.91 7.28
N ASN A 66 -27.26 -11.16 6.84
CA ASN A 66 -26.12 -11.34 7.73
C ASN A 66 -25.48 -9.99 8.08
N VAL A 67 -25.51 -9.62 9.37
CA VAL A 67 -24.86 -8.39 9.88
C VAL A 67 -23.37 -8.61 10.22
N SER A 68 -22.79 -9.78 9.95
CA SER A 68 -21.38 -10.09 10.25
C SER A 68 -20.41 -9.07 9.66
N TYR A 69 -20.72 -8.49 8.48
CA TYR A 69 -19.90 -7.44 7.87
C TYR A 69 -19.78 -6.16 8.73
N SER A 70 -20.65 -5.96 9.73
CA SER A 70 -20.55 -4.85 10.71
C SER A 70 -19.30 -4.96 11.60
N GLN A 71 -18.65 -6.12 11.62
CA GLN A 71 -17.37 -6.34 12.27
C GLN A 71 -16.25 -5.39 11.81
N ARG A 72 -16.44 -4.66 10.71
CA ARG A 72 -15.48 -3.61 10.29
C ARG A 72 -15.51 -2.37 11.19
N CYS A 73 -16.62 -2.13 11.87
CA CYS A 73 -16.82 -0.92 12.68
C CYS A 73 -16.54 -1.16 14.16
N ILE A 74 -16.75 -2.39 14.65
CA ILE A 74 -16.41 -2.84 16.03
C ILE A 74 -16.85 -1.80 17.09
N ASP A 75 -18.06 -1.29 16.95
CA ASP A 75 -18.64 -0.35 17.92
C ASP A 75 -19.48 -1.14 18.93
N LEU A 76 -19.07 -1.11 20.21
CA LEU A 76 -19.76 -1.74 21.31
C LEU A 76 -21.22 -1.28 21.43
N LYS A 77 -21.51 0.01 21.16
CA LYS A 77 -22.87 0.54 21.21
C LYS A 77 -23.73 -0.05 20.09
N MET A 78 -23.15 -0.23 18.90
CA MET A 78 -23.84 -0.87 17.79
C MET A 78 -24.08 -2.35 18.09
N LEU A 79 -23.08 -3.07 18.57
CA LEU A 79 -23.17 -4.50 18.89
C LEU A 79 -24.21 -4.78 19.99
N THR A 80 -24.17 -4.02 21.08
CA THR A 80 -25.19 -4.11 22.15
C THR A 80 -26.59 -3.83 21.63
N TRP A 81 -26.74 -2.84 20.75
CA TRP A 81 -28.03 -2.51 20.12
C TRP A 81 -28.52 -3.63 19.19
N LEU A 82 -27.64 -4.21 18.35
CA LEU A 82 -27.97 -5.35 17.48
C LEU A 82 -28.39 -6.59 18.30
N GLN A 83 -27.62 -6.93 19.34
CA GLN A 83 -27.91 -8.06 20.23
C GLN A 83 -29.23 -7.89 20.97
N SER A 84 -29.52 -6.68 21.49
CA SER A 84 -30.79 -6.41 22.18
C SER A 84 -32.04 -6.63 21.31
N ARG A 85 -31.85 -6.74 19.99
CA ARG A 85 -32.90 -6.96 18.99
C ARG A 85 -32.85 -8.34 18.35
N GLY A 86 -31.96 -9.23 18.80
CA GLY A 86 -31.78 -10.56 18.21
C GLY A 86 -31.31 -10.52 16.75
N LEU A 87 -30.61 -9.46 16.35
CA LEU A 87 -30.13 -9.27 14.97
C LEU A 87 -28.77 -9.91 14.71
N THR A 88 -28.18 -10.51 15.73
CA THR A 88 -26.84 -11.09 15.75
C THR A 88 -26.83 -12.61 15.53
N ASP A 89 -28.00 -13.25 15.48
CA ASP A 89 -28.15 -14.70 15.37
C ASP A 89 -27.51 -15.24 14.08
N GLY A 90 -26.58 -16.20 14.24
CA GLY A 90 -25.87 -16.84 13.12
C GLY A 90 -24.77 -16.00 12.47
N SER A 91 -24.50 -14.79 12.98
CA SER A 91 -23.34 -14.00 12.58
C SER A 91 -22.14 -14.31 13.49
N THR A 92 -20.95 -14.44 12.90
CA THR A 92 -19.69 -14.65 13.62
C THR A 92 -18.56 -13.84 12.98
N GLY A 93 -17.40 -13.78 13.65
CA GLY A 93 -16.18 -13.10 13.18
C GLY A 93 -15.88 -11.78 13.88
N TRP A 94 -16.71 -11.36 14.83
CA TRP A 94 -16.49 -10.13 15.59
C TRP A 94 -15.30 -10.24 16.54
N THR A 95 -15.06 -11.42 17.11
CA THR A 95 -13.92 -11.69 17.98
C THR A 95 -12.58 -11.43 17.27
N ASP A 96 -12.38 -11.98 16.07
CA ASP A 96 -11.15 -11.77 15.29
C ASP A 96 -10.92 -10.29 14.99
N LYS A 97 -11.99 -9.58 14.63
CA LYS A 97 -11.92 -8.16 14.31
C LYS A 97 -11.71 -7.28 15.54
N ALA A 98 -12.39 -7.56 16.64
CA ALA A 98 -12.19 -6.86 17.90
C ALA A 98 -10.74 -7.03 18.39
N ALA A 99 -10.16 -8.22 18.20
CA ALA A 99 -8.76 -8.49 18.52
C ALA A 99 -7.79 -7.72 17.59
N GLU A 100 -8.02 -7.75 16.27
CA GLU A 100 -7.25 -6.99 15.28
C GLU A 100 -7.26 -5.48 15.59
N ALA A 101 -8.37 -4.93 16.09
CA ALA A 101 -8.51 -3.52 16.43
C ALA A 101 -8.14 -3.15 17.87
N GLY A 102 -7.71 -4.12 18.69
CA GLY A 102 -7.29 -3.87 20.07
C GLY A 102 -8.44 -3.54 21.04
N ARG A 103 -9.67 -3.87 20.67
CA ARG A 103 -10.90 -3.56 21.42
C ARG A 103 -11.19 -4.61 22.48
N LEU A 104 -10.42 -4.57 23.56
CA LEU A 104 -10.56 -5.47 24.70
C LEU A 104 -11.96 -5.39 25.35
N ASP A 105 -12.55 -4.19 25.40
CA ASP A 105 -13.91 -3.95 25.88
C ASP A 105 -14.95 -4.74 25.07
N VAL A 106 -14.80 -4.76 23.74
CA VAL A 106 -15.67 -5.51 22.85
C VAL A 106 -15.43 -7.01 22.99
N LEU A 107 -14.19 -7.47 23.12
CA LEU A 107 -13.87 -8.89 23.33
C LEU A 107 -14.49 -9.44 24.62
N GLN A 108 -14.36 -8.70 25.74
CA GLN A 108 -14.96 -9.08 27.02
C GLN A 108 -16.48 -9.12 26.94
N TRP A 109 -17.07 -8.17 26.21
CA TRP A 109 -18.52 -8.14 26.02
C TRP A 109 -19.01 -9.30 25.14
N LEU A 110 -18.30 -9.61 24.05
CA LEU A 110 -18.61 -10.74 23.17
C LEU A 110 -18.53 -12.07 23.92
N ASP A 111 -17.50 -12.26 24.75
CA ASP A 111 -17.35 -13.46 25.57
C ASP A 111 -18.51 -13.66 26.54
N ALA A 112 -18.97 -12.57 27.17
CA ALA A 112 -20.05 -12.62 28.15
C ALA A 112 -21.46 -12.73 27.54
N ASN A 113 -21.67 -12.22 26.32
CA ASN A 113 -23.02 -12.07 25.73
C ASN A 113 -23.24 -12.88 24.45
N MET A 114 -22.18 -13.37 23.81
CA MET A 114 -22.20 -14.06 22.51
C MET A 114 -21.20 -15.23 22.48
N PRO A 115 -21.42 -16.29 23.28
CA PRO A 115 -20.47 -17.41 23.40
C PRO A 115 -20.29 -18.23 22.11
N ASP A 116 -21.24 -18.12 21.18
CA ASP A 116 -21.17 -18.77 19.86
C ASP A 116 -20.28 -18.03 18.86
N ASP A 117 -19.96 -16.75 19.09
CA ASP A 117 -18.94 -16.01 18.31
C ASP A 117 -17.55 -16.44 18.76
N ARG A 118 -17.13 -17.61 18.28
CA ARG A 118 -15.78 -18.13 18.51
C ARG A 118 -14.80 -17.41 17.59
N GLY A 119 -13.65 -17.05 18.14
CA GLY A 119 -12.56 -16.52 17.35
C GLY A 119 -11.90 -17.61 16.51
N THR A 120 -10.86 -17.24 15.80
CA THR A 120 -9.88 -18.16 15.22
C THR A 120 -8.49 -17.83 15.75
N THR A 121 -7.49 -18.62 15.36
CA THR A 121 -6.08 -18.29 15.64
C THR A 121 -5.68 -16.90 15.12
N ARG A 122 -6.42 -16.36 14.14
CA ARG A 122 -6.21 -15.00 13.63
C ARG A 122 -6.41 -13.92 14.68
N ALA A 123 -7.30 -14.13 15.66
CA ALA A 123 -7.51 -13.13 16.71
C ALA A 123 -6.21 -12.78 17.42
N MET A 124 -5.46 -13.80 17.87
CA MET A 124 -4.18 -13.59 18.54
C MET A 124 -3.07 -13.20 17.56
N ASP A 125 -3.04 -13.76 16.35
CA ASP A 125 -2.03 -13.42 15.34
C ASP A 125 -2.11 -11.93 14.92
N GLU A 126 -3.31 -11.39 14.70
CA GLU A 126 -3.51 -9.99 14.32
C GLU A 126 -3.37 -9.03 15.52
N ALA A 127 -3.84 -9.42 16.72
CA ALA A 127 -3.59 -8.64 17.93
C ALA A 127 -2.09 -8.50 18.21
N ALA A 128 -1.31 -9.57 17.98
CA ALA A 128 0.13 -9.55 18.11
C ALA A 128 0.80 -8.66 17.05
N CYS A 129 0.31 -8.70 15.81
CA CYS A 129 0.76 -7.85 14.71
C CYS A 129 0.67 -6.36 15.02
N ASN A 130 -0.41 -5.94 15.69
CA ASN A 130 -0.70 -4.55 16.00
C ASN A 130 -0.27 -4.15 17.42
N GLY A 131 0.44 -5.02 18.14
CA GLY A 131 1.01 -4.73 19.46
C GLY A 131 -0.04 -4.59 20.55
N HIS A 132 -1.22 -5.18 20.37
CA HIS A 132 -2.32 -5.12 21.33
C HIS A 132 -2.08 -6.10 22.49
N PHE A 133 -1.07 -5.80 23.32
CA PHE A 133 -0.53 -6.73 24.32
C PHE A 133 -1.57 -7.23 25.32
N GLU A 134 -2.44 -6.33 25.83
CA GLU A 134 -3.50 -6.72 26.77
C GLU A 134 -4.57 -7.61 26.12
N VAL A 135 -4.82 -7.44 24.82
CA VAL A 135 -5.69 -8.34 24.06
C VAL A 135 -5.03 -9.70 23.91
N VAL A 136 -3.73 -9.78 23.61
CA VAL A 136 -2.99 -11.05 23.51
C VAL A 136 -3.05 -11.83 24.83
N LYS A 137 -2.80 -11.17 25.97
CA LYS A 137 -2.92 -11.80 27.30
C LYS A 137 -4.34 -12.27 27.58
N TRP A 138 -5.34 -11.43 27.27
CA TRP A 138 -6.74 -11.77 27.51
C TRP A 138 -7.18 -12.96 26.66
N LEU A 139 -6.85 -12.98 25.37
CA LEU A 139 -7.14 -14.11 24.48
C LEU A 139 -6.49 -15.38 25.00
N HIS A 140 -5.22 -15.34 25.43
CA HIS A 140 -4.57 -16.51 25.99
C HIS A 140 -5.23 -17.04 27.26
N ALA A 141 -5.66 -16.15 28.16
CA ALA A 141 -6.22 -16.54 29.45
C ALA A 141 -7.68 -17.04 29.36
N ASN A 142 -8.44 -16.54 28.38
CA ASN A 142 -9.90 -16.75 28.32
C ASN A 142 -10.35 -17.57 27.11
N ARG A 143 -9.49 -17.79 26.10
CA ARG A 143 -9.83 -18.46 24.85
C ARG A 143 -8.90 -19.65 24.59
N GLN A 144 -9.37 -20.63 23.81
CA GLN A 144 -8.67 -21.90 23.57
C GLN A 144 -8.20 -22.07 22.12
N GLU A 145 -8.59 -21.15 21.25
CA GLU A 145 -8.27 -21.12 19.82
C GLU A 145 -6.77 -21.03 19.57
N GLY A 146 -6.03 -20.37 20.48
CA GLY A 146 -4.58 -20.23 20.40
C GLY A 146 -4.10 -19.27 19.32
N CYS A 147 -2.89 -19.49 18.83
CA CYS A 147 -2.29 -18.72 17.75
C CYS A 147 -1.56 -19.64 16.77
N THR A 148 -0.88 -19.06 15.78
CA THR A 148 0.05 -19.79 14.92
C THR A 148 1.46 -19.22 15.06
N SER A 149 2.44 -19.77 14.34
CA SER A 149 3.79 -19.18 14.23
C SER A 149 3.75 -17.73 13.72
N ARG A 150 2.66 -17.33 13.05
CA ARG A 150 2.44 -15.97 12.57
C ARG A 150 2.34 -14.95 13.71
N ALA A 151 1.97 -15.33 14.93
CA ALA A 151 1.87 -14.38 16.03
C ALA A 151 3.23 -13.74 16.34
N ILE A 152 4.28 -14.54 16.50
CA ILE A 152 5.63 -14.01 16.72
C ILE A 152 6.17 -13.35 15.43
N ASP A 153 5.97 -13.96 14.26
CA ASP A 153 6.46 -13.38 12.99
C ASP A 153 5.88 -11.98 12.73
N LYS A 154 4.59 -11.78 13.03
CA LYS A 154 3.91 -10.49 12.86
C LYS A 154 4.17 -9.51 13.99
N ALA A 155 4.29 -9.97 15.24
CA ALA A 155 4.73 -9.10 16.32
C ALA A 155 6.15 -8.56 16.05
N ALA A 156 7.01 -9.39 15.48
CA ALA A 156 8.36 -8.99 15.05
C ALA A 156 8.33 -8.02 13.86
N LEU A 157 7.42 -8.23 12.89
CA LEU A 157 7.16 -7.28 11.79
C LEU A 157 6.78 -5.88 12.32
N GLY A 158 5.93 -5.80 13.35
CA GLY A 158 5.49 -4.54 13.96
C GLY A 158 6.42 -3.98 15.05
N GLY A 159 7.52 -4.67 15.36
CA GLY A 159 8.49 -4.22 16.38
C GLY A 159 8.01 -4.37 17.83
N HIS A 160 7.01 -5.20 18.08
CA HIS A 160 6.39 -5.37 19.40
C HIS A 160 7.17 -6.37 20.26
N LEU A 161 8.36 -5.96 20.73
CA LEU A 161 9.29 -6.82 21.48
C LEU A 161 8.67 -7.42 22.75
N ASP A 162 7.83 -6.66 23.45
CA ASP A 162 7.10 -7.12 24.64
C ASP A 162 6.14 -8.28 24.32
N VAL A 163 5.40 -8.16 23.22
CA VAL A 163 4.54 -9.22 22.71
C VAL A 163 5.36 -10.43 22.26
N VAL A 164 6.47 -10.23 21.56
CA VAL A 164 7.38 -11.31 21.12
C VAL A 164 7.90 -12.11 22.32
N LYS A 165 8.42 -11.43 23.34
CA LYS A 165 8.92 -12.06 24.57
C LYS A 165 7.83 -12.85 25.27
N TRP A 166 6.67 -12.23 25.43
CA TRP A 166 5.57 -12.86 26.14
C TRP A 166 5.03 -14.08 25.39
N LEU A 167 4.87 -14.00 24.07
CA LEU A 167 4.47 -15.14 23.25
C LEU A 167 5.50 -16.27 23.34
N HIS A 168 6.79 -15.95 23.28
CA HIS A 168 7.84 -16.97 23.44
C HIS A 168 7.79 -17.69 24.79
N GLU A 169 7.51 -16.98 25.88
CA GLU A 169 7.45 -17.57 27.22
C GLU A 169 6.17 -18.39 27.47
N ASN A 170 5.05 -18.01 26.82
CA ASN A 170 3.71 -18.53 27.16
C ASN A 170 3.07 -19.40 26.06
N ARG A 171 3.67 -19.47 24.87
CA ARG A 171 3.16 -20.22 23.71
C ARG A 171 4.24 -21.16 23.15
N GLN A 172 3.82 -22.20 22.44
CA GLN A 172 4.70 -23.28 21.96
C GLN A 172 4.76 -23.36 20.42
N GLU A 173 3.97 -22.55 19.73
CA GLU A 173 3.86 -22.52 18.27
C GLU A 173 5.14 -22.02 17.59
N GLY A 174 5.99 -21.32 18.33
CA GLY A 174 7.25 -20.79 17.83
C GLY A 174 7.07 -19.68 16.79
N CYS A 175 8.04 -19.57 15.89
CA CYS A 175 8.11 -18.58 14.83
C CYS A 175 8.80 -19.20 13.60
N THR A 176 8.85 -18.47 12.49
CA THR A 176 9.65 -18.86 11.31
C THR A 176 10.86 -17.93 11.17
N THR A 177 11.68 -18.14 10.13
CA THR A 177 12.73 -17.17 9.74
C THR A 177 12.13 -15.79 9.42
N GLY A 178 10.84 -15.75 9.05
CA GLY A 178 10.09 -14.54 8.78
C GLY A 178 10.09 -13.56 9.94
N ALA A 179 10.17 -14.02 11.21
CA ALA A 179 10.25 -13.10 12.35
C ALA A 179 11.47 -12.17 12.27
N MET A 180 12.67 -12.74 12.05
CA MET A 180 13.89 -11.94 12.00
C MET A 180 14.02 -11.19 10.67
N ASP A 181 13.60 -11.80 9.56
CA ASP A 181 13.58 -11.14 8.24
C ASP A 181 12.70 -9.88 8.25
N ASN A 182 11.48 -10.00 8.80
CA ASN A 182 10.53 -8.89 8.89
C ASN A 182 10.99 -7.81 9.87
N ALA A 183 11.50 -8.18 11.03
CA ALA A 183 12.03 -7.24 12.01
C ALA A 183 13.21 -6.44 11.44
N ALA A 184 14.10 -7.10 10.70
CA ALA A 184 15.23 -6.46 10.06
C ALA A 184 14.80 -5.46 8.97
N ALA A 185 13.84 -5.86 8.12
CA ALA A 185 13.31 -5.01 7.06
C ALA A 185 12.53 -3.77 7.57
N ASN A 186 12.06 -3.77 8.82
CA ASN A 186 11.29 -2.67 9.43
C ASN A 186 12.05 -1.94 10.55
N ASN A 187 13.37 -2.07 10.60
CA ASN A 187 14.24 -1.37 11.55
C ASN A 187 14.05 -1.73 13.03
N HIS A 188 13.59 -2.93 13.34
CA HIS A 188 13.38 -3.39 14.71
C HIS A 188 14.61 -4.14 15.23
N LEU A 189 15.74 -3.42 15.35
CA LEU A 189 17.04 -4.00 15.73
C LEU A 189 17.02 -4.67 17.12
N ASP A 190 16.23 -4.15 18.05
CA ASP A 190 16.01 -4.74 19.38
C ASP A 190 15.32 -6.11 19.30
N VAL A 191 14.31 -6.24 18.43
CA VAL A 191 13.66 -7.53 18.14
C VAL A 191 14.63 -8.47 17.43
N VAL A 192 15.40 -8.01 16.45
CA VAL A 192 16.41 -8.82 15.75
C VAL A 192 17.43 -9.40 16.74
N LYS A 193 17.99 -8.57 17.63
CA LYS A 193 18.92 -9.00 18.68
C LYS A 193 18.29 -10.03 19.61
N TRP A 194 17.08 -9.75 20.07
CA TRP A 194 16.41 -10.66 20.99
C TRP A 194 16.09 -12.01 20.34
N LEU A 195 15.58 -12.02 19.10
CA LEU A 195 15.34 -13.25 18.34
C LEU A 195 16.64 -14.03 18.14
N HIS A 196 17.74 -13.36 17.83
CA HIS A 196 19.04 -14.01 17.67
C HIS A 196 19.54 -14.69 18.95
N GLU A 197 19.34 -14.04 20.10
CA GLU A 197 19.80 -14.56 21.40
C GLU A 197 18.92 -15.69 21.93
N ASN A 198 17.62 -15.71 21.60
CA ASN A 198 16.62 -16.56 22.25
C ASN A 198 15.96 -17.60 21.32
N ARG A 199 16.22 -17.54 20.01
CA ARG A 199 15.58 -18.40 19.00
C ARG A 199 16.62 -19.01 18.06
N GLN A 200 16.28 -20.14 17.44
CA GLN A 200 17.22 -20.95 16.64
C GLN A 200 16.87 -20.99 15.15
N GLU A 201 15.70 -20.48 14.78
CA GLU A 201 15.20 -20.42 13.41
C GLU A 201 16.11 -19.58 12.51
N GLY A 202 16.70 -18.52 13.07
CA GLY A 202 17.59 -17.62 12.34
C GLY A 202 16.85 -16.68 11.40
N CYS A 203 17.53 -16.29 10.31
CA CYS A 203 16.99 -15.47 9.25
C CYS A 203 17.34 -16.05 7.87
N THR A 204 16.93 -15.39 6.81
CA THR A 204 17.39 -15.64 5.45
C THR A 204 18.17 -14.44 4.93
N THR A 205 18.59 -14.47 3.66
CA THR A 205 19.18 -13.28 3.01
C THR A 205 18.20 -12.10 2.97
N SER A 206 16.90 -12.37 3.03
CA SER A 206 15.86 -11.33 3.05
C SER A 206 15.98 -10.35 4.22
N ALA A 207 16.54 -10.76 5.36
CA ALA A 207 16.80 -9.84 6.47
C ALA A 207 17.75 -8.70 6.06
N MET A 208 18.90 -9.03 5.46
CA MET A 208 19.88 -8.02 5.07
C MET A 208 19.46 -7.29 3.79
N ASP A 209 18.85 -8.00 2.83
CA ASP A 209 18.30 -7.40 1.61
C ASP A 209 17.23 -6.35 1.92
N GLY A 210 16.28 -6.69 2.82
CA GLY A 210 15.23 -5.79 3.28
C GLY A 210 15.79 -4.61 4.07
N ALA A 211 16.66 -4.86 5.05
CA ALA A 211 17.29 -3.80 5.84
C ALA A 211 18.07 -2.81 4.96
N ALA A 212 18.80 -3.29 3.96
CA ALA A 212 19.51 -2.44 3.00
C ALA A 212 18.55 -1.65 2.10
N THR A 213 17.49 -2.29 1.62
CA THR A 213 16.47 -1.67 0.76
C THR A 213 15.75 -0.49 1.42
N TYR A 214 15.65 -0.48 2.76
CA TYR A 214 14.92 0.55 3.54
C TYR A 214 15.82 1.45 4.41
N ASP A 215 17.13 1.54 4.13
CA ASP A 215 18.11 2.42 4.83
C ASP A 215 18.38 2.06 6.30
N HIS A 216 18.26 0.79 6.68
CA HIS A 216 18.52 0.33 8.05
C HIS A 216 19.97 -0.13 8.20
N LEU A 217 20.91 0.81 8.00
CA LEU A 217 22.36 0.52 7.97
C LEU A 217 22.86 -0.12 9.28
N ASP A 218 22.32 0.28 10.42
CA ASP A 218 22.65 -0.30 11.73
C ASP A 218 22.22 -1.78 11.84
N VAL A 219 21.05 -2.12 11.30
CA VAL A 219 20.59 -3.51 11.17
C VAL A 219 21.49 -4.28 10.21
N VAL A 220 21.83 -3.72 9.04
CA VAL A 220 22.74 -4.35 8.07
C VAL A 220 24.10 -4.66 8.71
N GLN A 221 24.69 -3.69 9.41
CA GLN A 221 25.96 -3.84 10.12
C GLN A 221 25.88 -4.90 11.21
N TRP A 222 24.78 -4.92 11.95
CA TRP A 222 24.57 -5.89 13.00
C TRP A 222 24.40 -7.32 12.43
N LEU A 223 23.60 -7.49 11.38
CA LEU A 223 23.42 -8.77 10.70
C LEU A 223 24.75 -9.26 10.13
N HIS A 224 25.52 -8.41 9.46
CA HIS A 224 26.84 -8.77 8.93
C HIS A 224 27.81 -9.27 10.01
N LYS A 225 27.78 -8.64 11.19
CA LYS A 225 28.67 -9.01 12.29
C LYS A 225 28.27 -10.31 12.99
N ASN A 226 26.97 -10.60 13.08
CA ASN A 226 26.44 -11.65 13.97
C ASN A 226 25.77 -12.82 13.23
N ARG A 227 25.54 -12.72 11.92
CA ARG A 227 24.86 -13.73 11.09
C ARG A 227 25.73 -14.10 9.88
N GLN A 228 25.48 -15.27 9.31
CA GLN A 228 26.30 -15.85 8.22
C GLN A 228 25.54 -16.01 6.91
N GLU A 229 24.22 -15.79 6.93
CA GLU A 229 23.33 -15.90 5.79
C GLU A 229 23.68 -14.90 4.69
N GLY A 230 24.16 -13.72 5.06
CA GLY A 230 24.59 -12.69 4.13
C GLY A 230 23.44 -11.95 3.47
N CYS A 231 23.68 -11.47 2.25
CA CYS A 231 22.69 -10.80 1.41
C CYS A 231 22.75 -11.37 -0.02
N THR A 232 21.88 -10.88 -0.88
CA THR A 232 21.98 -11.08 -2.33
C THR A 232 22.36 -9.76 -3.00
N THR A 233 22.33 -9.73 -4.34
CA THR A 233 22.46 -8.48 -5.10
C THR A 233 21.31 -7.50 -4.81
N ASP A 234 20.17 -8.01 -4.31
CA ASP A 234 18.99 -7.19 -4.01
C ASP A 234 19.27 -6.16 -2.90
N ALA A 235 20.17 -6.44 -1.96
CA ALA A 235 20.58 -5.45 -0.96
C ALA A 235 21.15 -4.18 -1.58
N MET A 236 22.11 -4.30 -2.51
CA MET A 236 22.75 -3.14 -3.14
C MET A 236 21.85 -2.54 -4.23
N ASP A 237 21.13 -3.37 -4.99
CA ASP A 237 20.16 -2.91 -5.99
C ASP A 237 19.03 -2.10 -5.34
N GLY A 238 18.44 -2.59 -4.26
CA GLY A 238 17.37 -1.92 -3.51
C GLY A 238 17.84 -0.65 -2.80
N ALA A 239 19.02 -0.69 -2.17
CA ALA A 239 19.62 0.50 -1.57
C ALA A 239 19.90 1.58 -2.64
N ALA A 240 20.40 1.18 -3.81
CA ALA A 240 20.65 2.10 -4.90
C ALA A 240 19.35 2.66 -5.49
N ALA A 241 18.34 1.82 -5.74
CA ALA A 241 17.02 2.21 -6.25
C ALA A 241 16.35 3.30 -5.38
N ASN A 242 16.57 3.28 -4.07
CA ASN A 242 16.05 4.29 -3.13
C ASN A 242 17.04 5.42 -2.81
N GLY A 243 18.24 5.40 -3.38
CA GLY A 243 19.21 6.48 -3.25
C GLY A 243 20.05 6.46 -1.96
N TYR A 244 20.09 5.33 -1.25
CA TYR A 244 20.79 5.18 0.03
C TYR A 244 22.30 4.96 -0.13
N LEU A 245 23.01 6.01 -0.51
CA LEU A 245 24.45 5.95 -0.80
C LEU A 245 25.29 5.39 0.36
N ARG A 246 24.90 5.68 1.61
CA ARG A 246 25.62 5.17 2.81
C ARG A 246 25.58 3.65 2.86
N VAL A 247 24.42 3.05 2.60
CA VAL A 247 24.25 1.59 2.53
C VAL A 247 24.99 1.02 1.33
N VAL A 248 24.90 1.64 0.16
CA VAL A 248 25.61 1.21 -1.06
C VAL A 248 27.13 1.15 -0.84
N LYS A 249 27.73 2.22 -0.30
CA LYS A 249 29.16 2.27 0.02
C LYS A 249 29.55 1.19 1.02
N TRP A 250 28.76 1.05 2.08
CA TRP A 250 29.04 0.06 3.11
C TRP A 250 28.96 -1.37 2.56
N LEU A 251 27.93 -1.70 1.77
CA LEU A 251 27.81 -3.00 1.12
C LEU A 251 28.97 -3.27 0.16
N HIS A 252 29.39 -2.27 -0.62
CA HIS A 252 30.54 -2.41 -1.51
C HIS A 252 31.86 -2.73 -0.78
N GLU A 253 32.08 -2.08 0.37
CA GLU A 253 33.31 -2.25 1.14
C GLU A 253 33.33 -3.56 1.96
N ASN A 254 32.16 -4.10 2.33
CA ASN A 254 32.06 -5.18 3.32
C ASN A 254 31.43 -6.48 2.77
N ARG A 255 30.84 -6.46 1.57
CA ARG A 255 30.16 -7.62 0.95
C ARG A 255 30.70 -7.89 -0.46
N SER A 256 30.68 -9.16 -0.86
CA SER A 256 31.23 -9.63 -2.14
C SER A 256 30.16 -9.88 -3.20
N GLU A 257 28.88 -9.91 -2.81
CA GLU A 257 27.74 -10.25 -3.66
C GLU A 257 27.52 -9.22 -4.77
N GLY A 258 27.82 -7.95 -4.49
CA GLY A 258 27.77 -6.88 -5.48
C GLY A 258 26.36 -6.39 -5.79
N CYS A 259 26.16 -5.92 -7.02
CA CYS A 259 24.90 -5.44 -7.54
C CYS A 259 24.65 -5.99 -8.95
N THR A 260 23.45 -5.80 -9.48
CA THR A 260 23.19 -6.00 -10.90
C THR A 260 23.19 -4.64 -11.62
N THR A 261 22.86 -4.63 -12.92
CA THR A 261 22.65 -3.37 -13.65
C THR A 261 21.47 -2.57 -13.09
N ARG A 262 20.55 -3.20 -12.34
CA ARG A 262 19.41 -2.53 -11.71
C ARG A 262 19.84 -1.43 -10.74
N ALA A 263 20.93 -1.61 -9.99
CA ALA A 263 21.44 -0.56 -9.10
C ALA A 263 21.70 0.76 -9.85
N GLN A 264 22.25 0.70 -11.07
CA GLN A 264 22.47 1.88 -11.89
C GLN A 264 21.22 2.28 -12.66
N ASP A 265 20.45 1.33 -13.18
CA ASP A 265 19.28 1.61 -14.02
C ASP A 265 18.11 2.22 -13.22
N GLU A 266 17.91 1.83 -11.96
CA GLU A 266 16.74 2.17 -11.15
C GLU A 266 17.04 3.19 -10.03
N THR A 267 18.31 3.56 -9.80
CA THR A 267 18.68 4.52 -8.75
C THR A 267 17.98 5.85 -8.93
N GLN A 268 17.34 6.34 -7.87
CA GLN A 268 16.73 7.68 -7.86
C GLN A 268 17.72 8.79 -7.49
N SER A 269 18.96 8.43 -7.13
CA SER A 269 19.98 9.39 -6.74
C SER A 269 21.08 9.46 -7.81
N MET A 270 21.29 10.66 -8.34
CA MET A 270 22.42 10.96 -9.24
C MET A 270 23.76 10.82 -8.54
N GLU A 271 23.81 11.02 -7.22
CA GLU A 271 25.01 10.77 -6.43
C GLU A 271 25.35 9.29 -6.40
N VAL A 272 24.36 8.43 -6.14
CA VAL A 272 24.51 6.96 -6.21
C VAL A 272 24.88 6.51 -7.62
N LEU A 273 24.22 7.04 -8.66
CA LEU A 273 24.53 6.68 -10.04
C LEU A 273 25.99 6.97 -10.40
N ARG A 274 26.45 8.20 -10.13
CA ARG A 274 27.83 8.61 -10.38
C ARG A 274 28.80 7.75 -9.59
N TRP A 275 28.52 7.52 -8.31
CA TRP A 275 29.38 6.70 -7.47
C TRP A 275 29.47 5.25 -7.98
N LEU A 276 28.34 4.61 -8.31
CA LEU A 276 28.33 3.25 -8.87
C LEU A 276 29.09 3.18 -10.20
N ARG A 277 28.98 4.21 -11.05
CA ARG A 277 29.72 4.26 -12.32
C ARG A 277 31.23 4.30 -12.14
N ASP A 278 31.71 4.88 -11.05
CA ASP A 278 33.14 4.99 -10.76
C ASP A 278 33.69 3.75 -10.04
N HIS A 279 32.85 2.98 -9.35
CA HIS A 279 33.29 1.90 -8.45
C HIS A 279 32.81 0.50 -8.86
N ARG A 280 31.86 0.37 -9.80
CA ARG A 280 31.22 -0.89 -10.20
C ARG A 280 31.35 -1.12 -11.71
N SER A 281 31.71 -2.35 -12.08
CA SER A 281 31.94 -2.75 -13.48
C SER A 281 30.68 -3.18 -14.23
N GLU A 282 29.60 -3.48 -13.51
CA GLU A 282 28.33 -3.99 -14.04
C GLU A 282 27.68 -3.02 -15.03
N GLY A 283 27.90 -1.72 -14.83
CA GLY A 283 27.39 -0.68 -15.70
C GLY A 283 25.87 -0.54 -15.66
N CYS A 284 25.34 0.13 -16.67
CA CYS A 284 23.93 0.43 -16.85
C CYS A 284 23.48 -0.06 -18.23
N THR A 285 22.19 -0.35 -18.37
CA THR A 285 21.57 -0.75 -19.63
C THR A 285 20.71 0.39 -20.18
N ASN A 286 19.90 0.09 -21.19
CA ASN A 286 18.87 1.02 -21.66
C ASN A 286 17.79 1.27 -20.57
N GLY A 287 17.75 0.44 -19.53
CA GLY A 287 16.90 0.58 -18.36
C GLY A 287 17.03 1.95 -17.70
N LEU A 288 18.25 2.50 -17.61
CA LEU A 288 18.51 3.84 -17.05
C LEU A 288 17.66 4.93 -17.72
N MET A 289 17.59 4.94 -19.06
CA MET A 289 16.79 5.92 -19.79
C MET A 289 15.29 5.66 -19.66
N VAL A 290 14.88 4.39 -19.68
CA VAL A 290 13.47 4.03 -19.51
C VAL A 290 12.97 4.43 -18.12
N ASP A 291 13.77 4.21 -17.07
CA ASP A 291 13.43 4.62 -15.71
C ASP A 291 13.37 6.15 -15.59
N ALA A 292 14.35 6.86 -16.18
CA ALA A 292 14.36 8.32 -16.21
C ALA A 292 13.05 8.89 -16.79
N VAL A 293 12.63 8.39 -17.96
CA VAL A 293 11.35 8.80 -18.57
C VAL A 293 10.15 8.29 -17.78
N ARG A 294 10.18 7.09 -17.19
CA ARG A 294 9.05 6.63 -16.37
C ARG A 294 8.79 7.54 -15.17
N ARG A 295 9.84 8.11 -14.58
CA ARG A 295 9.78 8.96 -13.38
C ARG A 295 9.77 10.45 -13.68
N GLY A 296 10.05 10.87 -14.91
CA GLY A 296 10.20 12.28 -15.27
C GLY A 296 11.52 12.89 -14.76
N ASP A 297 12.55 12.08 -14.60
CA ASP A 297 13.88 12.46 -14.11
C ASP A 297 14.74 12.98 -15.27
N PHE A 298 14.65 14.29 -15.52
CA PHE A 298 15.34 14.95 -16.63
C PHE A 298 16.87 14.94 -16.48
N GLU A 299 17.39 15.06 -15.25
CA GLU A 299 18.84 15.05 -15.01
C GLU A 299 19.44 13.69 -15.39
N LYS A 300 18.79 12.59 -14.97
CA LYS A 300 19.21 11.24 -15.34
C LYS A 300 19.11 10.97 -16.84
N LEU A 301 18.08 11.50 -17.50
CA LEU A 301 17.93 11.38 -18.95
C LEU A 301 19.06 12.11 -19.69
N LEU A 302 19.35 13.36 -19.30
CA LEU A 302 20.43 14.16 -19.89
C LEU A 302 21.77 13.45 -19.71
N TYR A 303 22.05 12.98 -18.49
CA TYR A 303 23.24 12.22 -18.17
C TYR A 303 23.39 10.97 -19.07
N SER A 304 22.29 10.24 -19.26
CA SER A 304 22.28 9.04 -20.11
C SER A 304 22.66 9.37 -21.56
N VAL A 305 22.12 10.46 -22.11
CA VAL A 305 22.40 10.91 -23.47
C VAL A 305 23.84 11.43 -23.62
N GLU A 306 24.32 12.23 -22.68
CA GLU A 306 25.71 12.73 -22.68
C GLU A 306 26.72 11.59 -22.67
N LYS A 307 26.44 10.53 -21.92
CA LYS A 307 27.27 9.32 -21.84
C LYS A 307 27.00 8.32 -22.97
N LYS A 308 26.14 8.66 -23.93
CA LYS A 308 25.74 7.81 -25.07
C LYS A 308 25.18 6.44 -24.65
N ILE A 309 24.54 6.39 -23.49
CA ILE A 309 23.93 5.17 -22.96
C ILE A 309 22.63 4.92 -23.73
N GLY A 310 22.51 3.74 -24.35
CA GLY A 310 21.28 3.24 -24.97
C GLY A 310 20.76 3.95 -26.22
N GLN A 311 21.62 4.60 -27.00
CA GLN A 311 21.24 5.29 -28.25
C GLN A 311 20.37 4.46 -29.21
N GLY A 312 20.54 3.13 -29.27
CA GLY A 312 19.71 2.24 -30.08
C GLY A 312 18.28 2.02 -29.57
N TYR A 313 17.92 2.59 -28.42
CA TYR A 313 16.62 2.41 -27.76
C TYR A 313 15.74 3.65 -27.77
N LEU A 314 16.20 4.72 -28.43
CA LEU A 314 15.55 6.03 -28.39
C LEU A 314 14.09 5.98 -28.86
N GLY A 315 13.77 5.15 -29.86
CA GLY A 315 12.38 4.95 -30.32
C GLY A 315 11.41 4.53 -29.20
N ARG A 316 11.83 3.63 -28.29
CA ARG A 316 11.01 3.19 -27.15
C ARG A 316 10.96 4.23 -26.03
N VAL A 317 12.02 5.03 -25.88
CA VAL A 317 12.04 6.20 -24.98
C VAL A 317 10.98 7.21 -25.43
N ILE A 318 10.93 7.52 -26.74
CA ILE A 318 9.91 8.42 -27.32
C ILE A 318 8.51 7.87 -27.10
N GLU A 319 8.27 6.59 -27.39
CA GLU A 319 6.97 5.93 -27.17
C GLU A 319 6.51 6.05 -25.71
N THR A 320 7.41 5.80 -24.76
CA THR A 320 7.12 5.89 -23.32
C THR A 320 6.87 7.33 -22.88
N THR A 321 7.62 8.28 -23.42
CA THR A 321 7.46 9.73 -23.16
C THR A 321 6.07 10.21 -23.55
N VAL A 322 5.58 9.81 -24.74
CA VAL A 322 4.24 10.15 -25.22
C VAL A 322 3.16 9.50 -24.34
N ARG A 323 3.31 8.21 -24.01
CA ARG A 323 2.36 7.49 -23.14
C ARG A 323 2.21 8.14 -21.76
N ASN A 324 3.30 8.67 -21.22
CA ASN A 324 3.34 9.29 -19.90
C ASN A 324 3.04 10.80 -19.93
N PHE A 325 2.70 11.37 -21.09
CA PHE A 325 2.42 12.80 -21.25
C PHE A 325 3.55 13.74 -20.76
N GLN A 326 4.81 13.35 -20.99
CA GLN A 326 5.97 14.16 -20.61
C GLN A 326 6.36 15.11 -21.74
N PHE A 327 5.70 16.26 -21.79
CA PHE A 327 5.84 17.24 -22.87
C PHE A 327 7.25 17.83 -22.97
N GLU A 328 7.87 18.15 -21.84
CA GLU A 328 9.21 18.75 -21.77
C GLU A 328 10.29 17.79 -22.29
N VAL A 329 10.21 16.53 -21.86
CA VAL A 329 11.09 15.45 -22.33
C VAL A 329 10.87 15.22 -23.83
N PHE A 330 9.62 15.26 -24.29
CA PHE A 330 9.29 15.10 -25.70
C PHE A 330 9.88 16.22 -26.56
N GLN A 331 9.73 17.50 -26.16
CA GLN A 331 10.32 18.61 -26.90
C GLN A 331 11.85 18.52 -26.91
N TRP A 332 12.46 18.17 -25.78
CA TRP A 332 13.89 18.02 -25.70
C TRP A 332 14.41 16.90 -26.61
N LEU A 333 13.75 15.74 -26.64
CA LEU A 333 14.11 14.64 -27.54
C LEU A 333 14.03 15.08 -29.01
N ARG A 334 12.97 15.80 -29.40
CA ARG A 334 12.79 16.33 -30.77
C ARG A 334 13.93 17.23 -31.22
N VAL A 335 14.38 18.12 -30.34
CA VAL A 335 15.45 19.07 -30.65
C VAL A 335 16.80 18.35 -30.77
N ASN A 336 17.08 17.37 -29.91
CA ASN A 336 18.39 16.72 -29.83
C ASN A 336 18.54 15.53 -30.77
N PHE A 337 17.43 14.92 -31.21
CA PHE A 337 17.41 13.73 -32.06
C PHE A 337 16.37 13.87 -33.19
N PRO A 338 16.54 14.85 -34.09
CA PRO A 338 15.54 15.22 -35.11
C PRO A 338 15.31 14.14 -36.18
N GLU A 339 16.18 13.13 -36.27
CA GLU A 339 16.09 12.05 -37.25
C GLU A 339 14.94 11.06 -37.00
N HIS A 340 14.32 11.09 -35.81
CA HIS A 340 13.18 10.24 -35.48
C HIS A 340 11.84 10.83 -35.94
N ASN A 341 10.90 9.99 -36.37
CA ASN A 341 9.58 10.43 -36.81
C ASN A 341 8.61 10.61 -35.62
N TYR A 342 8.81 11.68 -34.85
CA TYR A 342 8.01 12.00 -33.65
C TYR A 342 6.51 12.17 -33.94
N GLU A 343 6.17 12.75 -35.09
CA GLU A 343 4.78 13.01 -35.48
C GLU A 343 4.01 11.68 -35.66
N ALA A 344 4.59 10.73 -36.41
CA ALA A 344 3.99 9.42 -36.61
C ALA A 344 3.86 8.64 -35.29
N THR A 345 4.90 8.66 -34.45
CA THR A 345 4.89 7.96 -33.15
C THR A 345 3.85 8.54 -32.19
N ALA A 346 3.80 9.87 -32.04
CA ALA A 346 2.85 10.53 -31.15
C ALA A 346 1.40 10.30 -31.61
N ARG A 347 1.15 10.42 -32.92
CA ARG A 347 -0.17 10.21 -33.51
C ARG A 347 -0.68 8.78 -33.30
N PHE A 348 0.16 7.78 -33.57
CA PHE A 348 -0.19 6.37 -33.36
C PHE A 348 -0.58 6.08 -31.92
N ILE A 349 0.17 6.60 -30.95
CA ILE A 349 -0.06 6.31 -29.52
C ILE A 349 -1.32 7.01 -29.02
N VAL A 350 -1.52 8.29 -29.34
CA VAL A 350 -2.67 9.08 -28.88
C VAL A 350 -3.97 8.57 -29.52
N GLU A 351 -3.97 8.24 -30.82
CA GLU A 351 -5.16 7.68 -31.49
C GLU A 351 -5.56 6.29 -30.97
N PHE A 352 -4.60 5.49 -30.48
CA PHE A 352 -4.87 4.14 -29.98
C PHE A 352 -5.31 4.11 -28.50
N HIS A 353 -4.83 5.04 -27.67
CA HIS A 353 -5.04 4.99 -26.21
C HIS A 353 -6.05 6.02 -25.69
N MET A 354 -6.47 7.01 -26.49
CA MET A 354 -7.38 8.07 -26.05
C MET A 354 -8.73 8.03 -26.77
N PRO A 355 -9.81 8.58 -26.16
CA PRO A 355 -11.12 8.67 -26.81
C PRO A 355 -11.04 9.41 -28.14
N ARG A 356 -11.74 8.90 -29.17
CA ARG A 356 -11.78 9.56 -30.49
C ARG A 356 -12.24 11.02 -30.35
N GLY A 357 -11.37 11.96 -30.74
CA GLY A 357 -11.66 13.40 -30.74
C GLY A 357 -10.83 14.26 -29.77
N THR A 358 -10.01 13.68 -28.89
CA THR A 358 -9.10 14.45 -28.02
C THR A 358 -7.91 15.04 -28.79
N ARG A 359 -7.83 16.37 -28.92
CA ARG A 359 -6.71 17.11 -29.53
C ARG A 359 -5.45 17.24 -28.66
N LEU A 360 -5.25 16.34 -27.69
CA LEU A 360 -4.10 16.39 -26.78
C LEU A 360 -2.75 16.25 -27.49
N TRP A 361 -2.72 15.71 -28.72
CA TRP A 361 -1.50 15.70 -29.53
C TRP A 361 -1.08 17.12 -29.98
N ASP A 362 -2.00 18.07 -30.11
CA ASP A 362 -1.68 19.44 -30.53
C ASP A 362 -0.70 20.08 -29.52
N LEU A 363 -0.85 19.80 -28.21
CA LEU A 363 0.05 20.25 -27.13
C LEU A 363 1.51 19.80 -27.32
N PHE A 364 1.74 18.62 -27.90
CA PHE A 364 3.10 18.13 -28.19
C PHE A 364 3.76 18.88 -29.35
N PHE A 365 3.01 19.64 -30.14
CA PHE A 365 3.50 20.36 -31.32
C PHE A 365 3.07 21.84 -31.35
N GLU A 366 2.56 22.39 -30.25
CA GLU A 366 2.01 23.76 -30.17
C GLU A 366 3.02 24.84 -30.62
N ASP A 367 4.29 24.68 -30.25
CA ASP A 367 5.39 25.57 -30.67
C ASP A 367 5.61 25.53 -32.21
N GLU A 368 5.31 24.41 -32.87
CA GLU A 368 5.43 24.26 -34.32
C GLU A 368 4.22 24.84 -35.07
N ALA A 369 3.02 24.78 -34.47
CA ALA A 369 1.83 25.46 -34.99
C ALA A 369 2.01 26.98 -34.95
N ALA A 370 2.56 27.51 -33.84
CA ALA A 370 2.89 28.92 -33.68
C ALA A 370 3.98 29.37 -34.68
N ARG A 371 5.09 28.63 -34.81
CA ARG A 371 6.15 28.94 -35.80
C ARG A 371 5.68 28.82 -37.26
N LYS A 372 4.81 27.86 -37.58
CA LYS A 372 4.20 27.74 -38.93
C LYS A 372 3.23 28.90 -39.22
N GLN A 373 2.58 29.47 -38.20
CA GLN A 373 1.77 30.70 -38.33
C GLN A 373 2.65 31.95 -38.52
N GLU A 374 3.73 32.10 -37.75
CA GLU A 374 4.70 33.20 -37.92
C GLU A 374 5.42 33.14 -39.27
N ALA A 375 5.88 31.97 -39.71
CA ALA A 375 6.53 31.78 -41.01
C ALA A 375 5.58 32.00 -42.20
N LYS A 376 4.27 31.79 -42.01
CA LYS A 376 3.24 32.17 -43.00
C LYS A 376 3.03 33.68 -43.03
N SER A 377 3.12 34.38 -41.90
CA SER A 377 2.97 35.84 -41.81
C SER A 377 4.14 36.62 -42.42
N THR A 378 5.38 36.11 -42.29
CA THR A 378 6.58 36.70 -42.90
C THR A 378 6.66 36.49 -44.41
N LYS A 379 6.11 35.37 -44.93
CA LYS A 379 5.97 35.15 -46.39
C LYS A 379 4.84 35.92 -47.06
N THR A 380 4.00 36.63 -46.29
CA THR A 380 2.96 37.53 -46.83
C THR A 380 3.35 39.00 -46.78
N THR A 381 4.57 39.32 -46.31
CA THR A 381 5.10 40.68 -46.19
C THR A 381 6.31 40.98 -47.09
N GLU A 382 6.71 40.05 -47.95
CA GLU A 382 7.51 40.26 -49.17
C GLU A 382 6.61 40.08 -50.40
#